data_AF-A0A1I4DB75-F1
#
_entry.id   AF-A0A1I4DB75-F1
#
_cell.length_a   1.000
_cell.length_b   1.000
_cell.length_c   1.000
_cell.angle_alpha   90.00
_cell.angle_beta   90.00
_cell.angle_gamma   90.00
#
_symmetry.space_group_name_H-M   'P 1'
#
loop_
_entity.id
_entity.type
_entity.pdbx_description
1 polymer ?
#
loop_
_entity_poly.entity_id
_entity_poly.type
_entity_poly.pdbx_seq_one_letter_code
_entity_poly.pdbx_strand_id
1 'polypeptide(L)'
;MTRAALAVLTAAGTLAAVPAAAQAATPSPEGGPGAARTVEKGYAVNCSGRSGDVFVAVDLYQNSAYGTHTGVVVETPEGEYGGGYGPGDTTLFSGGAITADIPVRRLDETGEPAGGATVTGTYTTAGEPTRVREVVEDPPGHYVITRGTNTPLTASVTVEVLGRTVPLSCSTAFAFDLTVVRVTTGRG
;
A
#
# COMPACT_ATOMS: atom_id res chain seq x y z
N MET A 1 -22.94 -49.57 -8.19
CA MET A 1 -21.82 -49.20 -9.09
C MET A 1 -22.02 -47.75 -9.50
N THR A 2 -20.99 -46.89 -9.34
CA THR A 2 -20.72 -45.62 -10.08
C THR A 2 -21.81 -44.53 -10.11
N ARG A 3 -21.57 -43.22 -9.94
CA ARG A 3 -20.38 -42.37 -9.78
C ARG A 3 -20.91 -40.97 -9.42
N ALA A 4 -20.11 -40.21 -8.68
CA ALA A 4 -20.30 -38.81 -8.33
C ALA A 4 -20.38 -37.87 -9.56
N ALA A 5 -21.02 -36.71 -9.39
CA ALA A 5 -20.67 -35.49 -10.11
C ALA A 5 -20.70 -34.32 -9.12
N LEU A 6 -19.49 -33.96 -8.71
CA LEU A 6 -19.09 -32.86 -7.86
C LEU A 6 -19.41 -31.54 -8.58
N ALA A 7 -20.29 -30.72 -8.01
CA ALA A 7 -20.51 -29.36 -8.50
C ALA A 7 -19.33 -28.49 -8.05
N VAL A 8 -18.43 -28.18 -8.99
CA VAL A 8 -17.35 -27.22 -8.80
C VAL A 8 -17.97 -25.82 -8.87
N LEU A 9 -18.19 -25.19 -7.71
CA LEU A 9 -18.42 -23.75 -7.62
C LEU A 9 -17.06 -23.05 -7.78
N THR A 10 -16.72 -22.66 -9.00
CA THR A 10 -15.63 -21.71 -9.24
C THR A 10 -16.12 -20.31 -8.87
N ALA A 11 -15.90 -19.90 -7.63
CA ALA A 11 -15.95 -18.49 -7.25
C ALA A 11 -14.68 -17.81 -7.75
N ALA A 12 -14.73 -17.26 -8.95
CA ALA A 12 -13.73 -16.32 -9.44
C ALA A 12 -13.92 -15.01 -8.66
N GLY A 13 -13.24 -14.89 -7.52
CA GLY A 13 -13.11 -13.62 -6.81
C GLY A 13 -12.27 -12.67 -7.65
N THR A 14 -12.92 -11.72 -8.31
CA THR A 14 -12.24 -10.56 -8.90
C THR A 14 -11.66 -9.73 -7.76
N LEU A 15 -10.38 -9.94 -7.44
CA LEU A 15 -9.59 -8.95 -6.72
C LEU A 15 -9.54 -7.72 -7.62
N ALA A 16 -10.43 -6.77 -7.37
CA ALA A 16 -10.31 -5.43 -7.92
C ALA A 16 -8.97 -4.89 -7.40
N ALA A 17 -8.00 -4.76 -8.30
CA ALA A 17 -6.80 -4.00 -8.03
C ALA A 17 -7.25 -2.59 -7.67
N VAL A 18 -7.30 -2.28 -6.39
CA VAL A 18 -7.47 -0.90 -5.93
C VAL A 18 -6.20 -0.20 -6.40
N PRO A 19 -6.27 0.77 -7.33
CA PRO A 19 -5.12 1.63 -7.52
C PRO A 19 -4.89 2.27 -6.16
N ALA A 20 -3.72 2.02 -5.56
CA ALA A 20 -3.22 2.79 -4.44
C ALA A 20 -2.99 4.22 -4.95
N ALA A 21 -4.07 4.96 -5.16
CA ALA A 21 -4.06 6.39 -5.24
C ALA A 21 -3.67 6.82 -3.83
N ALA A 22 -2.39 7.12 -3.64
CA ALA A 22 -1.92 7.83 -2.48
C ALA A 22 -2.73 9.13 -2.41
N GLN A 23 -3.83 9.12 -1.66
CA GLN A 23 -4.59 10.32 -1.31
C GLN A 23 -3.75 11.05 -0.28
N ALA A 24 -2.74 11.75 -0.77
CA ALA A 24 -1.96 12.68 0.01
C ALA A 24 -2.91 13.75 0.57
N ALA A 25 -2.96 13.86 1.89
CA ALA A 25 -3.64 14.94 2.58
C ALA A 25 -3.18 16.29 2.00
N THR A 26 -4.14 17.14 1.61
CA THR A 26 -3.87 18.48 1.08
C THR A 26 -3.26 19.37 2.16
N PRO A 27 -2.00 19.85 2.01
CA PRO A 27 -1.55 20.99 2.79
C PRO A 27 -2.31 22.23 2.33
N SER A 28 -2.81 23.03 3.28
CA SER A 28 -3.33 24.37 3.00
C SER A 28 -2.27 25.23 2.29
N PRO A 29 -2.67 26.10 1.34
CA PRO A 29 -1.73 26.92 0.60
C PRO A 29 -1.31 28.13 1.44
N GLU A 30 -0.12 28.11 2.02
CA GLU A 30 0.61 29.34 2.31
C GLU A 30 1.59 29.60 1.17
N GLY A 31 1.24 30.51 0.26
CA GLY A 31 2.23 31.07 -0.69
C GLY A 31 1.73 31.47 -2.07
N GLY A 32 0.91 32.53 -2.16
CA GLY A 32 0.72 33.34 -3.38
C GLY A 32 0.34 32.60 -4.69
N PRO A 33 0.27 33.32 -5.83
CA PRO A 33 0.16 32.71 -7.14
C PRO A 33 1.53 32.15 -7.55
N GLY A 34 1.89 30.99 -6.99
CA GLY A 34 3.15 30.30 -7.28
C GLY A 34 2.96 28.78 -7.28
N ALA A 35 3.66 28.08 -8.17
CA ALA A 35 3.63 26.63 -8.21
C ALA A 35 4.34 26.06 -6.97
N ALA A 36 3.66 25.23 -6.17
CA ALA A 36 4.28 24.52 -5.06
C ALA A 36 5.00 23.27 -5.58
N ARG A 37 6.25 23.05 -5.16
CA ARG A 37 7.07 21.91 -5.59
C ARG A 37 7.47 21.06 -4.38
N THR A 38 7.22 19.76 -4.47
CA THR A 38 7.59 18.76 -3.46
C THR A 38 8.46 17.68 -4.10
N VAL A 39 9.48 17.20 -3.39
CA VAL A 39 10.25 16.01 -3.77
C VAL A 39 9.83 14.86 -2.87
N GLU A 40 9.47 13.74 -3.48
CA GLU A 40 8.90 12.58 -2.82
C GLU A 40 9.73 11.35 -3.15
N LYS A 41 10.40 10.81 -2.14
CA LYS A 41 11.22 9.60 -2.27
C LYS A 41 10.70 8.54 -1.33
N GLY A 42 10.73 7.28 -1.76
CA GLY A 42 10.11 6.27 -0.95
C GLY A 42 10.00 4.91 -1.56
N TYR A 43 9.14 4.11 -0.93
CA TYR A 43 8.90 2.72 -1.27
C TYR A 43 7.41 2.43 -1.19
N ALA A 44 6.93 1.59 -2.11
CA ALA A 44 5.59 1.05 -2.09
C ALA A 44 5.65 -0.46 -2.29
N VAL A 45 5.03 -1.21 -1.38
CA VAL A 45 4.96 -2.67 -1.42
C VAL A 45 3.53 -3.11 -1.11
N ASN A 46 2.94 -3.88 -2.01
CA ASN A 46 1.65 -4.51 -1.84
C ASN A 46 1.80 -6.03 -2.04
N CYS A 47 1.46 -6.79 -1.00
CA CYS A 47 1.63 -8.24 -1.01
C CYS A 47 0.40 -8.95 -0.45
N SER A 48 0.18 -10.18 -0.88
CA SER A 48 -0.86 -11.04 -0.32
C SER A 48 -0.41 -12.49 -0.27
N GLY A 49 -1.04 -13.27 0.60
CA GLY A 49 -0.70 -14.66 0.82
C GLY A 49 -1.79 -15.39 1.57
N ARG A 50 -1.69 -16.72 1.58
CA ARG A 50 -2.63 -17.60 2.28
C ARG A 50 -1.86 -18.71 2.98
N SER A 51 -2.27 -19.03 4.21
CA SER A 51 -1.77 -20.15 4.98
C SER A 51 -2.96 -20.86 5.61
N GLY A 52 -3.31 -22.04 5.08
CA GLY A 52 -4.55 -22.72 5.46
C GLY A 52 -5.79 -21.91 5.08
N ASP A 53 -6.63 -21.63 6.07
CA ASP A 53 -7.87 -20.86 6.01
C ASP A 53 -7.69 -19.35 6.24
N VAL A 54 -6.45 -18.91 6.52
CA VAL A 54 -6.11 -17.50 6.74
C VAL A 54 -5.55 -16.88 5.47
N PHE A 55 -6.22 -15.86 4.96
CA PHE A 55 -5.72 -14.98 3.90
C PHE A 55 -5.28 -13.65 4.49
N VAL A 56 -4.17 -13.10 3.97
CA VAL A 56 -3.61 -11.83 4.41
C VAL A 56 -3.24 -11.00 3.19
N ALA A 57 -3.60 -9.72 3.22
CA ALA A 57 -3.11 -8.69 2.30
C ALA A 57 -2.48 -7.55 3.10
N VAL A 58 -1.35 -7.03 2.64
CA VAL A 58 -0.65 -5.89 3.23
C VAL A 58 -0.37 -4.82 2.19
N ASP A 59 -0.50 -3.57 2.62
CA ASP A 59 -0.08 -2.39 1.88
C ASP A 59 0.90 -1.59 2.76
N LEU A 60 2.11 -1.41 2.27
CA LEU A 60 3.19 -0.73 2.98
C LEU A 60 3.71 0.40 2.10
N TYR A 61 3.70 1.61 2.64
CA TYR A 61 4.11 2.80 1.93
C TYR A 61 4.94 3.71 2.84
N GLN A 62 6.07 4.18 2.33
CA GLN A 62 6.91 5.16 3.01
C GLN A 62 7.28 6.26 2.03
N ASN A 63 7.03 7.51 2.40
CA ASN A 63 7.32 8.70 1.59
C ASN A 63 8.06 9.74 2.42
N SER A 64 9.15 10.28 1.88
CA SER A 64 10.00 11.26 2.57
C SER A 64 9.31 12.58 2.91
N ALA A 65 8.24 12.95 2.18
CA ALA A 65 7.50 14.19 2.38
C ALA A 65 6.24 14.00 3.24
N TYR A 66 5.61 12.82 3.17
CA TYR A 66 4.32 12.54 3.79
C TYR A 66 4.36 11.47 4.88
N GLY A 67 5.53 10.91 5.16
CA GLY A 67 5.71 9.85 6.15
C GLY A 67 5.19 8.51 5.65
N THR A 68 4.81 7.69 6.62
CA THR A 68 4.56 6.26 6.43
C THR A 68 3.09 5.90 6.57
N HIS A 69 2.62 5.00 5.72
CA HIS A 69 1.30 4.38 5.77
C HIS A 69 1.42 2.85 5.77
N THR A 70 0.59 2.21 6.58
CA THR A 70 0.44 0.75 6.62
C THR A 70 -1.02 0.36 6.56
N GLY A 71 -1.29 -0.78 5.94
CA GLY A 71 -2.58 -1.45 5.95
C GLY A 71 -2.38 -2.95 6.00
N VAL A 72 -3.19 -3.64 6.79
CA VAL A 72 -3.33 -5.09 6.77
C VAL A 72 -4.81 -5.45 6.76
N VAL A 73 -5.16 -6.44 5.94
CA VAL A 73 -6.47 -7.09 5.94
C VAL A 73 -6.23 -8.59 6.11
N VAL A 74 -7.00 -9.21 7.00
CA VAL A 74 -6.94 -10.64 7.30
C VAL A 74 -8.34 -11.22 7.21
N GLU A 75 -8.49 -12.30 6.44
CA GLU A 75 -9.75 -13.03 6.32
C GLU A 75 -9.55 -14.42 6.91
N THR A 76 -10.47 -14.82 7.81
CA THR A 76 -10.52 -16.17 8.40
C THR A 76 -11.96 -16.69 8.37
N PRO A 77 -12.21 -17.98 8.68
CA PRO A 77 -13.57 -18.48 8.86
C PRO A 77 -14.34 -17.83 10.03
N GLU A 78 -13.63 -17.18 10.96
CA GLU A 78 -14.19 -16.54 12.15
C GLU A 78 -14.61 -15.08 11.89
N GLY A 79 -14.09 -14.48 10.81
CA GLY A 79 -14.43 -13.12 10.39
C GLY A 79 -13.30 -12.41 9.64
N GLU A 80 -13.52 -11.12 9.40
CA GLU A 80 -12.55 -10.21 8.81
C GLU A 80 -11.89 -9.34 9.88
N TYR A 81 -10.60 -9.09 9.70
CA TYR A 81 -9.80 -8.25 10.58
C TYR A 81 -8.98 -7.28 9.76
N GLY A 82 -8.66 -6.14 10.36
CA GLY A 82 -7.88 -5.12 9.69
C GLY A 82 -7.17 -4.21 10.66
N GLY A 83 -6.19 -3.51 10.12
CA GLY A 83 -5.33 -2.63 10.87
C GLY A 83 -4.55 -1.73 9.94
N GLY A 84 -4.00 -0.67 10.50
CA GLY A 84 -3.18 0.27 9.75
C GLY A 84 -2.95 1.55 10.54
N TYR A 85 -1.96 2.30 10.10
CA TYR A 85 -1.70 3.64 10.58
C TYR A 85 -1.07 4.46 9.46
N GLY A 86 -1.27 5.77 9.52
CA GLY A 86 -0.58 6.74 8.70
C GLY A 86 -1.31 8.08 8.67
N PRO A 87 -0.63 9.17 8.26
CA PRO A 87 0.83 9.29 8.10
C PRO A 87 1.57 9.34 9.46
N GLY A 88 2.81 8.83 9.53
CA GLY A 88 3.68 8.92 10.71
C GLY A 88 5.18 8.75 10.41
N ASP A 89 6.04 8.95 11.43
CA ASP A 89 7.51 8.97 11.28
C ASP A 89 8.19 7.58 11.38
N THR A 90 7.40 6.51 11.45
CA THR A 90 7.92 5.13 11.53
C THR A 90 8.67 4.77 10.26
N THR A 91 9.90 4.26 10.38
CA THR A 91 10.65 3.73 9.24
C THR A 91 10.27 2.27 8.98
N LEU A 92 9.65 1.99 7.84
CA LEU A 92 9.32 0.62 7.41
C LEU A 92 10.42 -0.01 6.57
N PHE A 93 11.06 0.80 5.71
CA PHE A 93 12.05 0.36 4.74
C PHE A 93 13.41 0.94 5.08
N SER A 94 14.36 0.09 5.46
CA SER A 94 15.72 0.51 5.78
C SER A 94 16.72 -0.59 5.50
N GLY A 95 17.82 -0.27 4.82
CA GLY A 95 18.92 -1.20 4.59
C GLY A 95 18.55 -2.50 3.87
N GLY A 96 17.50 -2.48 3.02
CA GLY A 96 16.99 -3.68 2.35
C GLY A 96 16.08 -4.56 3.21
N ALA A 97 15.71 -4.11 4.41
CA ALA A 97 14.78 -4.79 5.31
C ALA A 97 13.43 -4.08 5.36
N ILE A 98 12.37 -4.87 5.56
CA ILE A 98 10.99 -4.42 5.76
C ILE A 98 10.58 -4.83 7.18
N THR A 99 10.09 -3.87 7.99
CA THR A 99 9.53 -4.15 9.32
C THR A 99 8.33 -3.26 9.59
N ALA A 100 7.22 -3.84 10.03
CA ALA A 100 6.05 -3.09 10.49
C ALA A 100 5.29 -3.87 11.57
N ASP A 101 4.93 -3.21 12.67
CA ASP A 101 3.99 -3.74 13.66
C ASP A 101 2.67 -2.99 13.57
N ILE A 102 1.59 -3.70 13.24
CA ILE A 102 0.29 -3.11 12.92
C ILE A 102 -0.76 -3.63 13.90
N PRO A 103 -1.39 -2.78 14.73
CA PRO A 103 -2.51 -3.18 15.57
C PRO A 103 -3.67 -3.67 14.71
N VAL A 104 -4.26 -4.81 15.07
CA VAL A 104 -5.36 -5.44 14.32
C VAL A 104 -6.63 -5.44 15.16
N ARG A 105 -7.76 -5.23 14.50
CA ARG A 105 -9.11 -5.24 15.09
C ARG A 105 -10.05 -6.05 14.19
N ARG A 106 -11.16 -6.51 14.75
CA ARG A 106 -12.26 -7.08 13.96
C ARG A 106 -12.87 -5.99 13.08
N LEU A 107 -13.19 -6.34 11.83
CA LEU A 107 -13.89 -5.47 10.88
C LEU A 107 -15.40 -5.75 10.90
N ASP A 108 -15.97 -5.82 12.10
CA ASP A 108 -17.40 -5.88 12.33
C ASP A 108 -17.83 -4.70 13.22
N GLU A 109 -19.11 -4.66 13.60
CA GLU A 109 -19.67 -3.59 14.41
C GLU A 109 -19.00 -3.44 15.80
N THR A 110 -18.27 -4.46 16.27
CA THR A 110 -17.63 -4.43 17.58
C THR A 110 -16.32 -3.64 17.56
N GLY A 111 -15.57 -3.70 16.46
CA GLY A 111 -14.23 -3.10 16.36
C GLY A 111 -13.24 -3.61 17.42
N GLU A 112 -13.48 -4.79 17.99
CA GLU A 112 -12.70 -5.32 19.10
C GLU A 112 -11.24 -5.53 18.72
N PRO A 113 -10.28 -5.20 19.60
CA PRO A 113 -8.87 -5.53 19.40
C PRO A 113 -8.65 -7.04 19.23
N ALA A 114 -7.87 -7.41 18.22
CA ALA A 114 -7.53 -8.79 17.90
C ALA A 114 -6.01 -9.07 17.98
N GLY A 115 -5.26 -8.16 18.60
CA GLY A 115 -3.80 -8.25 18.73
C GLY A 115 -3.06 -7.40 17.71
N GLY A 116 -1.97 -7.92 17.15
CA GLY A 116 -1.15 -7.25 16.15
C GLY A 116 -0.75 -8.17 15.01
N ALA A 117 -0.38 -7.54 13.89
CA ALA A 117 0.28 -8.16 12.76
C ALA A 117 1.72 -7.63 12.70
N THR A 118 2.70 -8.54 12.72
CA THR A 118 4.10 -8.19 12.52
C THR A 118 4.51 -8.58 11.10
N VAL A 119 4.75 -7.57 10.28
CA VAL A 119 5.23 -7.70 8.91
C VAL A 119 6.75 -7.63 8.91
N THR A 120 7.40 -8.64 8.34
CA THR A 120 8.86 -8.71 8.21
C THR A 120 9.24 -9.12 6.80
N GLY A 121 10.37 -8.63 6.31
CA GLY A 121 10.81 -9.00 4.98
C GLY A 121 12.12 -8.38 4.55
N THR A 122 12.46 -8.63 3.29
CA THR A 122 13.61 -8.03 2.62
C THR A 122 13.22 -7.54 1.24
N TYR A 123 13.96 -6.58 0.72
CA TYR A 123 13.79 -6.08 -0.64
C TYR A 123 15.14 -5.76 -1.29
N THR A 124 15.19 -5.93 -2.61
CA THR A 124 16.34 -5.61 -3.45
C THR A 124 15.88 -5.04 -4.79
N THR A 125 16.71 -4.23 -5.43
CA THR A 125 16.42 -3.71 -6.77
C THR A 125 16.34 -4.85 -7.79
N ALA A 126 15.30 -4.86 -8.62
CA ALA A 126 15.02 -5.91 -9.59
C ALA A 126 15.18 -5.49 -11.06
N GLY A 127 15.55 -4.24 -11.32
CA GLY A 127 15.72 -3.74 -12.68
C GLY A 127 15.94 -2.24 -12.76
N GLU A 128 15.92 -1.73 -13.98
CA GLU A 128 16.16 -0.32 -14.27
C GLU A 128 14.95 0.57 -13.89
N PRO A 129 15.19 1.82 -13.47
CA PRO A 129 14.12 2.77 -13.20
C PRO A 129 13.28 3.07 -14.45
N THR A 130 11.96 3.01 -14.31
CA THR A 130 11.00 3.41 -15.35
C THR A 130 10.53 4.84 -15.08
N ARG A 131 10.54 5.70 -16.11
CA ARG A 131 10.06 7.08 -15.98
C ARG A 131 8.55 7.13 -15.84
N VAL A 132 8.07 7.96 -14.93
CA VAL A 132 6.65 8.23 -14.73
C VAL A 132 6.35 9.71 -14.92
N ARG A 133 5.19 9.98 -15.51
CA ARG A 133 4.61 11.32 -15.60
C ARG A 133 3.09 11.22 -15.52
N GLU A 134 2.53 11.90 -14.54
CA GLU A 134 1.09 12.00 -14.35
C GLU A 134 0.70 13.47 -14.26
N VAL A 135 -0.48 13.80 -14.79
CA VAL A 135 -1.09 15.11 -14.66
C VAL A 135 -2.53 14.87 -14.25
N VAL A 136 -2.85 15.22 -13.02
CA VAL A 136 -4.20 15.16 -12.48
C VAL A 136 -4.72 16.59 -12.34
N GLU A 137 -5.95 16.82 -12.77
CA GLU A 137 -6.68 18.07 -12.51
C GLU A 137 -7.67 17.81 -11.38
N ASP A 138 -7.44 18.43 -10.22
CA ASP A 138 -8.28 18.28 -9.04
C ASP A 138 -8.10 19.46 -8.06
N PRO A 139 -9.11 20.33 -7.87
CA PRO A 139 -10.33 20.50 -8.69
C PRO A 139 -10.03 21.19 -10.04
N PRO A 140 -11.03 21.48 -10.91
CA PRO A 140 -10.79 22.18 -12.18
C PRO A 140 -9.98 23.47 -12.03
N GLY A 141 -8.97 23.65 -12.87
CA GLY A 141 -8.01 24.75 -12.79
C GLY A 141 -6.87 24.55 -11.78
N HIS A 142 -6.82 23.41 -11.08
CA HIS A 142 -5.74 23.02 -10.19
C HIS A 142 -5.09 21.72 -10.68
N TYR A 143 -3.82 21.79 -11.05
CA TYR A 143 -3.10 20.66 -11.61
C TYR A 143 -2.06 20.13 -10.63
N VAL A 144 -2.03 18.82 -10.45
CA VAL A 144 -0.96 18.08 -9.79
C VAL A 144 -0.17 17.35 -10.86
N ILE A 145 1.06 17.81 -11.09
CA ILE A 145 1.97 17.26 -12.09
C ILE A 145 3.05 16.46 -11.37
N THR A 146 2.99 15.14 -11.47
CA THR A 146 3.98 14.22 -10.90
C THR A 146 4.94 13.78 -11.99
N ARG A 147 6.25 13.82 -11.72
CA ARG A 147 7.30 13.36 -12.65
C ARG A 147 8.42 12.68 -11.88
N GLY A 148 9.00 11.62 -12.42
CA GLY A 148 10.15 10.98 -11.79
C GLY A 148 10.37 9.58 -12.29
N THR A 149 10.75 8.68 -11.40
CA THR A 149 11.01 7.27 -11.71
C THR A 149 10.47 6.32 -10.66
N ASN A 150 10.04 5.15 -11.11
CA ASN A 150 9.80 3.98 -10.28
C ASN A 150 10.85 2.91 -10.61
N THR A 151 11.61 2.48 -9.61
CA THR A 151 12.59 1.41 -9.71
C THR A 151 11.98 0.12 -9.17
N PRO A 152 11.80 -0.93 -10.00
CA PRO A 152 11.18 -2.17 -9.55
C PRO A 152 12.03 -2.86 -8.48
N LEU A 153 11.36 -3.49 -7.52
CA LEU A 153 11.97 -4.26 -6.43
C LEU A 153 11.51 -5.71 -6.47
N THR A 154 12.38 -6.60 -6.04
CA THR A 154 12.03 -7.96 -5.61
C THR A 154 11.92 -7.90 -4.10
N ALA A 155 10.76 -8.27 -3.56
CA ALA A 155 10.50 -8.30 -2.14
C ALA A 155 10.07 -9.71 -1.69
N SER A 156 10.56 -10.12 -0.53
CA SER A 156 10.14 -11.34 0.16
C SER A 156 9.61 -10.94 1.52
N VAL A 157 8.31 -11.18 1.76
CA VAL A 157 7.60 -10.68 2.94
C VAL A 157 6.87 -11.83 3.63
N THR A 158 6.90 -11.82 4.96
CA THR A 158 6.12 -12.69 5.83
C THR A 158 5.32 -11.84 6.81
N VAL A 159 4.14 -12.31 7.17
CA VAL A 159 3.32 -11.70 8.22
C VAL A 159 3.05 -12.72 9.30
N GLU A 160 3.29 -12.33 10.55
CA GLU A 160 2.77 -13.04 11.72
C GLU A 160 1.52 -12.35 12.21
N VAL A 161 0.38 -13.04 12.22
CA VAL A 161 -0.91 -12.50 12.66
C VAL A 161 -1.82 -13.61 13.16
N LEU A 162 -2.57 -13.37 14.24
CA LEU A 162 -3.45 -14.36 14.88
C LEU A 162 -2.74 -15.71 15.18
N GLY A 163 -1.46 -15.65 15.56
CA GLY A 163 -0.64 -16.84 15.83
C GLY A 163 -0.24 -17.66 14.60
N ARG A 164 -0.38 -17.11 13.39
CA ARG A 164 -0.01 -17.75 12.13
C ARG A 164 1.05 -16.94 11.41
N THR A 165 2.04 -17.63 10.84
CA THR A 165 2.98 -17.05 9.88
C THR A 165 2.50 -17.32 8.46
N VAL A 166 2.31 -16.26 7.68
CA VAL A 166 1.83 -16.30 6.30
C VAL A 166 2.92 -15.74 5.37
N PRO A 167 3.51 -16.55 4.49
CA PRO A 167 4.38 -16.03 3.44
C PRO A 167 3.56 -15.28 2.40
N LEU A 168 4.03 -14.11 1.97
CA LEU A 168 3.34 -13.26 1.01
C LEU A 168 4.07 -13.22 -0.33
N SER A 169 3.29 -13.08 -1.39
CA SER A 169 3.75 -12.75 -2.73
C SER A 169 3.39 -11.30 -3.04
N CYS A 170 4.35 -10.52 -3.52
CA CYS A 170 4.17 -9.10 -3.78
C CYS A 170 3.85 -8.85 -5.25
N SER A 171 2.66 -8.29 -5.53
CA SER A 171 2.26 -7.91 -6.88
C SER A 171 2.81 -6.54 -7.28
N THR A 172 3.06 -5.69 -6.28
CA THR A 172 3.64 -4.37 -6.46
C THR A 172 4.79 -4.22 -5.49
N ALA A 173 5.98 -3.91 -6.00
CA ALA A 173 7.13 -3.56 -5.18
C ALA A 173 8.04 -2.63 -5.99
N PHE A 174 8.17 -1.37 -5.56
CA PHE A 174 9.06 -0.41 -6.20
C PHE A 174 9.56 0.66 -5.22
N ALA A 175 10.74 1.19 -5.50
CA ALA A 175 11.22 2.45 -4.94
C ALA A 175 10.83 3.59 -5.90
N PHE A 176 10.51 4.77 -5.38
CA PHE A 176 10.18 5.93 -6.20
C PHE A 176 11.04 7.15 -5.83
N ASP A 177 11.31 7.97 -6.84
CA ASP A 177 11.91 9.31 -6.73
C ASP A 177 11.13 10.24 -7.65
N LEU A 178 10.28 11.07 -7.04
CA LEU A 178 9.29 11.89 -7.72
C LEU A 178 9.48 13.37 -7.37
N THR A 179 9.14 14.21 -8.33
CA THR A 179 8.89 15.63 -8.14
C THR A 179 7.42 15.89 -8.45
N VAL A 180 6.70 16.44 -7.48
CA VAL A 180 5.30 16.85 -7.62
C VAL A 180 5.25 18.37 -7.69
N VAL A 181 4.56 18.89 -8.71
CA VAL A 181 4.34 20.32 -8.90
C VAL A 181 2.84 20.57 -8.89
N ARG A 182 2.38 21.41 -7.97
CA ARG A 182 0.99 21.87 -7.88
C ARG A 182 0.88 23.25 -8.50
N VAL A 183 0.02 23.40 -9.50
CA VAL A 183 -0.16 24.65 -10.25
C VAL A 183 -1.64 25.01 -10.24
N THR A 184 -1.96 26.22 -9.79
CA THR A 184 -3.30 26.80 -9.98
C THR A 184 -3.25 27.73 -11.18
N THR A 185 -4.06 27.46 -12.19
CA THR A 185 -4.23 28.40 -13.31
C THR A 185 -5.21 29.48 -12.89
N GLY A 186 -4.73 30.69 -12.64
CA GLY A 186 -5.61 31.84 -12.46
C GLY A 186 -6.34 32.17 -13.75
N ARG A 187 -7.66 32.35 -13.69
CA ARG A 187 -8.32 33.28 -14.61
C ARG A 187 -7.75 34.66 -14.31
N GLY A 188 -6.93 35.18 -15.24
CA GLY A 188 -6.77 36.62 -15.38
C GLY A 188 -8.08 37.27 -15.84
#